data_AF-A0A496T3N8-F1
#
_entry.id   AF-A0A496T3N8-F1
#
_cell.length_a   1.000
_cell.length_b   1.000
_cell.length_c   1.000
_cell.angle_alpha   90.00
_cell.angle_beta   90.00
_cell.angle_gamma   90.00
#
_symmetry.space_group_name_H-M   'P 1'
#
loop_
_entity.id
_entity.type
_entity.pdbx_description
1 polymer ?
#
loop_
_entity_poly.entity_id
_entity_poly.type
_entity_poly.pdbx_seq_one_letter_code
_entity_poly.pdbx_strand_id
1 'polypeptide(L)'
;IEEYGQAQVSYNLTNYKITPLHVLFEETCKEAERLGARVTGSELVGLIPLAAMLETGRYFLEKQGKSPGVPEDELIHIAVKSLGLNELSKFEPQKKIIEYQFQEKHGKLAKLPLHKFADELSLDSPTPGGGSTAALAGTLGAALCAMVANLTYGNKKYPDVWEEMKNLACQAQQLKDKLLQLIEQDSEAFNKVMAAFRLPQKTKEEQEAKAKAIEQATKEATLVPLEVMEVSLQAMELAKIAAEGGNVNAISDVGVGTFMDYAAVEGAFLNVKINLPGIQDEKFKADTLAKAEKLVAQARGLKEEIQALVYQKISNKEK
;
A
#
# COMPACT_ATOMS: atom_id res chain seq x y z
N ILE A 1 39.05 13.04 -4.83
CA ILE A 1 38.37 14.24 -4.32
C ILE A 1 39.26 14.86 -3.25
N GLU A 2 39.90 15.98 -3.58
CA GLU A 2 40.89 16.65 -2.73
C GLU A 2 40.29 17.09 -1.39
N GLU A 3 39.05 17.58 -1.41
CA GLU A 3 38.29 18.00 -0.21
C GLU A 3 38.11 16.88 0.84
N TYR A 4 37.95 15.64 0.38
CA TYR A 4 37.73 14.49 1.27
C TYR A 4 38.98 13.63 1.47
N GLY A 5 40.09 13.93 0.79
CA GLY A 5 41.31 13.11 0.82
C GLY A 5 41.10 11.67 0.31
N GLN A 6 40.13 11.45 -0.58
CA GLN A 6 39.72 10.12 -1.05
C GLN A 6 39.89 9.97 -2.56
N ALA A 7 40.18 8.77 -3.05
CA ALA A 7 40.04 8.43 -4.47
C ALA A 7 38.54 8.19 -4.80
N GLN A 8 38.13 8.46 -6.04
CA GLN A 8 36.76 8.26 -6.49
C GLN A 8 36.74 7.49 -7.81
N VAL A 9 35.89 6.48 -7.90
CA VAL A 9 35.54 5.84 -9.17
C VAL A 9 34.23 6.47 -9.64
N SER A 10 34.30 7.21 -10.75
CA SER A 10 33.14 7.92 -11.30
C SER A 10 32.49 7.11 -12.42
N TYR A 11 31.17 6.96 -12.34
CA TYR A 11 30.36 6.24 -13.33
C TYR A 11 29.28 7.15 -13.89
N ASN A 12 29.00 6.99 -15.19
CA ASN A 12 27.76 7.48 -15.79
C ASN A 12 26.83 6.29 -15.99
N LEU A 13 25.85 6.15 -15.10
CA LEU A 13 24.87 5.07 -15.21
C LEU A 13 23.81 5.44 -16.26
N THR A 14 23.95 4.93 -17.48
CA THR A 14 23.08 5.28 -18.61
C THR A 14 21.73 4.56 -18.56
N ASN A 15 21.66 3.36 -17.98
CA ASN A 15 20.42 2.62 -17.83
C ASN A 15 20.44 1.69 -16.60
N TYR A 16 19.77 2.12 -15.54
CA TYR A 16 19.67 1.36 -14.29
C TYR A 16 18.93 0.03 -14.43
N LYS A 17 18.14 -0.17 -15.51
CA LYS A 17 17.43 -1.43 -15.77
C LYS A 17 18.32 -2.51 -16.38
N ILE A 18 19.45 -2.11 -16.98
CA ILE A 18 20.46 -3.04 -17.54
C ILE A 18 21.55 -3.29 -16.51
N THR A 19 22.00 -2.23 -15.83
CA THR A 19 22.98 -2.32 -14.74
C THR A 19 22.38 -1.67 -13.49
N PRO A 20 21.73 -2.46 -12.62
CA PRO A 20 21.15 -1.93 -11.40
C PRO A 20 22.18 -1.28 -10.48
N LEU A 21 21.74 -0.29 -9.71
CA LEU A 21 22.63 0.50 -8.86
C LEU A 21 23.34 -0.35 -7.79
N HIS A 22 22.61 -1.28 -7.17
CA HIS A 22 23.19 -2.21 -6.20
C HIS A 22 24.25 -3.12 -6.84
N VAL A 23 24.02 -3.63 -8.06
CA VAL A 23 25.01 -4.44 -8.79
C VAL A 23 26.28 -3.64 -9.07
N LEU A 24 26.14 -2.42 -9.61
CA LEU A 24 27.28 -1.53 -9.86
C LEU A 24 28.11 -1.31 -8.59
N PHE A 25 27.44 -0.97 -7.48
CA PHE A 25 28.11 -0.70 -6.22
C PHE A 25 28.83 -1.94 -5.68
N GLU A 26 28.20 -3.10 -5.72
CA GLU A 26 28.81 -4.33 -5.23
C GLU A 26 29.98 -4.81 -6.07
N GLU A 27 29.91 -4.71 -7.40
CA GLU A 27 31.06 -5.01 -8.25
C GLU A 27 32.22 -4.05 -8.00
N THR A 28 31.92 -2.78 -7.71
CA THR A 28 32.94 -1.80 -7.29
C THR A 28 33.59 -2.21 -5.96
N CYS A 29 32.79 -2.64 -4.98
CA CYS A 29 33.29 -3.13 -3.69
C CYS A 29 34.16 -4.38 -3.85
N LYS A 30 33.70 -5.37 -4.62
CA LYS A 30 34.44 -6.62 -4.90
C LYS A 30 35.79 -6.32 -5.56
N GLU A 31 35.81 -5.43 -6.55
CA GLU A 31 37.03 -5.07 -7.25
C GLU A 31 38.00 -4.27 -6.37
N ALA A 32 37.49 -3.35 -5.54
CA ALA A 32 38.31 -2.63 -4.56
C ALA A 32 38.97 -3.60 -3.57
N GLU A 33 38.20 -4.55 -3.01
CA GLU A 33 38.71 -5.58 -2.10
C GLU A 33 39.79 -6.44 -2.76
N ARG A 34 39.59 -6.84 -4.03
CA ARG A 34 40.58 -7.59 -4.81
C ARG A 34 41.92 -6.84 -4.94
N LEU A 35 41.88 -5.52 -4.98
CA LEU A 35 43.05 -4.64 -5.06
C LEU A 35 43.60 -4.23 -3.69
N GLY A 36 43.04 -4.73 -2.59
CA GLY A 36 43.45 -4.39 -1.22
C GLY A 36 42.96 -3.01 -0.74
N ALA A 37 41.98 -2.43 -1.43
CA ALA A 37 41.31 -1.18 -1.06
C ALA A 37 39.92 -1.45 -0.45
N ARG A 38 39.32 -0.41 0.13
CA ARG A 38 37.96 -0.46 0.69
C ARG A 38 37.12 0.69 0.13
N VAL A 39 35.93 0.40 -0.35
CA VAL A 39 34.93 1.42 -0.67
C VAL A 39 34.38 1.99 0.65
N THR A 40 34.48 3.30 0.82
CA THR A 40 34.08 4.00 2.06
C THR A 40 32.71 4.65 2.00
N GLY A 41 32.06 4.64 0.84
CA GLY A 41 30.74 5.24 0.62
C GLY A 41 30.50 5.47 -0.87
N SER A 42 29.37 6.11 -1.19
CA SER A 42 29.10 6.59 -2.54
C SER A 42 28.38 7.93 -2.50
N GLU A 43 28.36 8.61 -3.64
CA GLU A 43 27.62 9.85 -3.82
C GLU A 43 26.79 9.78 -5.09
N LEU A 44 25.56 10.30 -5.01
CA LEU A 44 24.70 10.46 -6.17
C LEU A 44 24.65 11.92 -6.63
N VAL A 45 25.22 12.15 -7.80
CA VAL A 45 25.18 13.45 -8.48
C VAL A 45 23.91 13.53 -9.34
N GLY A 46 23.12 14.58 -9.15
CA GLY A 46 21.84 14.76 -9.83
C GLY A 46 20.66 14.05 -9.15
N LEU A 47 19.68 13.64 -9.96
CA LEU A 47 18.45 12.98 -9.52
C LEU A 47 18.46 11.49 -9.93
N ILE A 48 17.75 10.67 -9.18
CA ILE A 48 17.60 9.22 -9.45
C ILE A 48 16.12 8.81 -9.52
N PRO A 49 15.74 7.88 -10.42
CA PRO A 49 14.40 7.28 -10.41
C PRO A 49 14.13 6.51 -9.11
N LEU A 50 12.93 6.68 -8.55
CA LEU A 50 12.46 5.97 -7.36
C LEU A 50 12.61 4.46 -7.52
N ALA A 51 12.20 3.93 -8.67
CA ALA A 51 12.28 2.50 -8.96
C ALA A 51 13.70 1.91 -8.77
N ALA A 52 14.75 2.65 -9.13
CA ALA A 52 16.13 2.20 -8.96
C ALA A 52 16.52 2.09 -7.47
N MET A 53 16.04 3.03 -6.65
CA MET A 53 16.27 3.02 -5.21
C MET A 53 15.45 1.93 -4.52
N LEU A 54 14.19 1.72 -4.92
CA LEU A 54 13.35 0.64 -4.40
C LEU A 54 13.95 -0.73 -4.69
N GLU A 55 14.39 -0.98 -5.93
CA GLU A 55 15.03 -2.22 -6.34
C GLU A 55 16.31 -2.49 -5.52
N THR A 56 17.14 -1.45 -5.33
CA THR A 56 18.33 -1.50 -4.48
C THR A 56 17.99 -1.84 -3.03
N GLY A 57 16.94 -1.24 -2.46
CA GLY A 57 16.49 -1.54 -1.10
C GLY A 57 16.04 -2.99 -0.95
N ARG A 58 15.25 -3.50 -1.91
CA ARG A 58 14.80 -4.90 -1.94
C ARG A 58 15.99 -5.85 -2.00
N TYR A 59 16.93 -5.59 -2.90
CA TYR A 59 18.15 -6.40 -3.04
C TYR A 59 18.92 -6.54 -1.73
N PHE A 60 19.20 -5.43 -1.05
CA PHE A 60 19.98 -5.47 0.18
C PHE A 60 19.21 -6.05 1.36
N LEU A 61 17.88 -5.94 1.42
CA LEU A 61 17.07 -6.66 2.42
C LEU A 61 17.14 -8.17 2.22
N GLU A 62 16.96 -8.64 0.98
CA GLU A 62 17.04 -10.07 0.66
C GLU A 62 18.43 -10.62 0.97
N LYS A 63 19.50 -9.87 0.62
CA LYS A 63 20.88 -10.22 0.99
C LYS A 63 21.09 -10.33 2.51
N GLN A 64 20.34 -9.58 3.30
CA GLN A 64 20.35 -9.64 4.77
C GLN A 64 19.45 -10.75 5.35
N GLY A 65 18.80 -11.56 4.50
CA GLY A 65 17.82 -12.56 4.94
C GLY A 65 16.54 -11.94 5.50
N LYS A 66 16.19 -10.74 5.04
CA LYS A 66 14.96 -10.01 5.39
C LYS A 66 14.05 -9.90 4.18
N SER A 67 12.75 -9.81 4.44
CA SER A 67 11.76 -9.72 3.37
C SER A 67 11.80 -8.32 2.74
N PRO A 68 11.74 -8.20 1.40
CA PRO A 68 11.57 -6.95 0.68
C PRO A 68 10.13 -6.39 0.77
N GLY A 69 9.19 -7.10 1.38
CA GLY A 69 7.79 -6.70 1.56
C GLY A 69 7.58 -5.71 2.71
N VAL A 70 8.35 -4.63 2.73
CA VAL A 70 8.32 -3.56 3.74
C VAL A 70 7.84 -2.24 3.11
N PRO A 71 7.46 -1.23 3.93
CA PRO A 71 7.09 0.08 3.41
C PRO A 71 8.19 0.70 2.55
N GLU A 72 7.79 1.50 1.57
CA GLU A 72 8.72 2.20 0.67
C GLU A 72 9.81 2.99 1.40
N ASP A 73 9.49 3.67 2.50
CA ASP A 73 10.48 4.48 3.23
C ASP A 73 11.57 3.60 3.85
N GLU A 74 11.23 2.37 4.23
CA GLU A 74 12.21 1.39 4.71
C GLU A 74 13.10 0.91 3.56
N LEU A 75 12.54 0.66 2.36
CA LEU A 75 13.34 0.32 1.18
C LEU A 75 14.33 1.43 0.83
N ILE A 76 13.90 2.69 0.86
CA ILE A 76 14.77 3.84 0.63
C ILE A 76 15.82 3.96 1.73
N HIS A 77 15.43 3.79 3.00
CA HIS A 77 16.37 3.81 4.13
C HIS A 77 17.48 2.77 3.94
N ILE A 78 17.12 1.52 3.63
CA ILE A 78 18.07 0.45 3.39
C ILE A 78 18.95 0.73 2.18
N ALA A 79 18.39 1.19 1.06
CA ALA A 79 19.17 1.55 -0.12
C ALA A 79 20.22 2.63 0.19
N VAL A 80 19.82 3.70 0.89
CA VAL A 80 20.71 4.81 1.28
C VAL A 80 21.83 4.32 2.19
N LYS A 81 21.50 3.49 3.17
CA LYS A 81 22.47 2.95 4.13
C LYS A 81 23.43 1.96 3.48
N SER A 82 22.93 1.04 2.68
CA SER A 82 23.73 -0.01 2.04
C SER A 82 24.67 0.51 0.95
N LEU A 83 24.28 1.58 0.26
CA LEU A 83 25.14 2.26 -0.71
C LEU A 83 26.10 3.27 -0.06
N GLY A 84 25.97 3.56 1.24
CA GLY A 84 26.77 4.58 1.91
C GLY A 84 26.56 5.98 1.33
N LEU A 85 25.33 6.31 0.91
CA LEU A 85 25.00 7.59 0.27
C LEU A 85 25.09 8.81 1.21
N ASN A 86 25.24 8.56 2.53
CA ASN A 86 25.38 9.59 3.55
C ASN A 86 26.83 9.82 4.02
N GLU A 87 27.81 9.09 3.46
CA GLU A 87 29.19 9.09 3.96
C GLU A 87 29.98 10.34 3.54
N LEU A 88 29.66 10.92 2.38
CA LEU A 88 30.31 12.13 1.86
C LEU A 88 29.46 13.37 2.09
N SER A 89 28.17 13.28 1.77
CA SER A 89 27.20 14.36 1.93
C SER A 89 25.84 13.78 2.34
N LYS A 90 24.99 14.60 2.97
CA LYS A 90 23.65 14.14 3.38
C LYS A 90 22.80 13.86 2.15
N PHE A 91 22.34 12.61 2.01
CA PHE A 91 21.34 12.23 1.03
C PHE A 91 19.95 12.64 1.53
N GLU A 92 19.32 13.58 0.83
CA GLU A 92 17.93 13.99 1.08
C GLU A 92 17.02 13.36 0.02
N PRO A 93 16.29 12.25 0.33
CA PRO A 93 15.48 11.56 -0.67
C PRO A 93 14.48 12.47 -1.37
N GLN A 94 13.87 13.39 -0.61
CA GLN A 94 12.91 14.37 -1.13
C GLN A 94 13.49 15.27 -2.22
N LYS A 95 14.81 15.53 -2.23
CA LYS A 95 15.50 16.37 -3.22
C LYS A 95 16.21 15.58 -4.31
N LYS A 96 16.46 14.29 -4.08
CA LYS A 96 17.31 13.44 -4.93
C LYS A 96 16.51 12.44 -5.75
N ILE A 97 15.31 12.06 -5.31
CA ILE A 97 14.44 11.12 -6.03
C ILE A 97 13.49 11.91 -6.94
N ILE A 98 13.44 11.55 -8.23
CA ILE A 98 12.68 12.27 -9.25
C ILE A 98 11.19 12.34 -8.89
N GLU A 99 10.57 11.21 -8.56
CA GLU A 99 9.14 11.10 -8.33
C GLU A 99 8.70 11.91 -7.09
N TYR A 100 9.54 11.94 -6.05
CA TYR A 100 9.28 12.73 -4.84
C TYR A 100 9.30 14.25 -5.08
N GLN A 101 9.92 14.73 -6.18
CA GLN A 101 9.92 16.14 -6.54
C GLN A 101 8.58 16.61 -7.12
N PHE A 102 7.74 15.68 -7.61
CA PHE A 102 6.52 16.02 -8.35
C PHE A 102 5.26 15.37 -7.79
N GLN A 103 5.38 14.32 -7.00
CA GLN A 103 4.26 13.52 -6.52
C GLN A 103 4.22 13.50 -4.99
N GLU A 104 3.06 13.84 -4.43
CA GLU A 104 2.80 13.55 -3.03
C GLU A 104 2.47 12.06 -2.87
N LYS A 105 3.23 11.37 -2.01
CA LYS A 105 3.09 9.93 -1.76
C LYS A 105 1.72 9.52 -1.19
N HIS A 106 1.15 10.37 -0.33
CA HIS A 106 -0.11 10.10 0.36
C HIS A 106 -1.03 11.33 0.29
N GLY A 107 -2.34 11.08 0.18
CA GLY A 107 -3.36 12.12 0.28
C GLY A 107 -3.36 12.83 1.63
N LYS A 108 -4.03 13.97 1.71
CA LYS A 108 -4.10 14.81 2.90
C LYS A 108 -4.65 14.04 4.11
N LEU A 109 -5.69 13.23 3.91
CA LEU A 109 -6.33 12.46 4.99
C LEU A 109 -5.42 11.35 5.51
N ALA A 110 -4.77 10.61 4.61
CA ALA A 110 -3.85 9.53 4.98
C ALA A 110 -2.59 10.01 5.73
N LYS A 111 -2.26 11.31 5.64
CA LYS A 111 -1.14 11.94 6.37
C LYS A 111 -1.52 12.37 7.79
N LEU A 112 -2.81 12.39 8.14
CA LEU A 112 -3.23 12.85 9.46
C LEU A 112 -2.76 11.89 10.56
N PRO A 113 -2.32 12.40 11.72
CA PRO A 113 -2.22 11.59 12.91
C PRO A 113 -3.56 10.91 13.21
N LEU A 114 -3.55 9.66 13.70
CA LEU A 114 -4.79 8.90 13.93
C LEU A 114 -5.81 9.64 14.82
N HIS A 115 -5.35 10.35 15.85
CA HIS A 115 -6.22 11.16 16.70
C HIS A 115 -6.87 12.32 15.92
N LYS A 116 -6.16 12.94 14.96
CA LYS A 116 -6.73 13.98 14.09
C LYS A 116 -7.70 13.41 13.08
N PHE A 117 -7.41 12.26 12.50
CA PHE A 117 -8.38 11.59 11.62
C PHE A 117 -9.68 11.26 12.38
N ALA A 118 -9.58 10.77 13.62
CA ALA A 118 -10.73 10.51 14.48
C ALA A 118 -11.48 11.80 14.89
N ASP A 119 -10.75 12.86 15.24
CA ASP A 119 -11.35 14.18 15.51
C ASP A 119 -12.16 14.64 14.31
N GLU A 120 -11.57 14.66 13.10
CA GLU A 120 -12.22 15.10 11.85
C GLU A 120 -13.48 14.27 11.51
N LEU A 121 -13.44 12.95 11.68
CA LEU A 121 -14.61 12.07 11.51
C LEU A 121 -15.78 12.40 12.46
N SER A 122 -15.48 13.00 13.61
CA SER A 122 -16.47 13.31 14.65
C SER A 122 -17.03 14.75 14.56
N LEU A 123 -16.63 15.50 13.53
CA LEU A 123 -17.12 16.86 13.29
C LEU A 123 -18.38 16.86 12.41
N ASP A 124 -19.04 18.02 12.36
CA ASP A 124 -20.11 18.33 11.41
C ASP A 124 -19.51 18.63 10.02
N SER A 125 -18.84 17.63 9.44
CA SER A 125 -18.26 17.66 8.10
C SER A 125 -18.71 16.44 7.31
N PRO A 126 -19.05 16.59 6.02
CA PRO A 126 -19.46 15.46 5.20
C PRO A 126 -18.31 14.52 4.78
N THR A 127 -17.05 14.97 4.90
CA THR A 127 -15.84 14.16 4.62
C THR A 127 -14.73 14.51 5.63
N PRO A 128 -13.90 13.55 6.07
CA PRO A 128 -13.96 12.11 5.79
C PRO A 128 -15.20 11.45 6.38
N GLY A 129 -15.58 10.27 5.88
CA GLY A 129 -16.78 9.57 6.31
C GLY A 129 -16.63 8.04 6.34
N GLY A 130 -17.76 7.34 6.17
CA GLY A 130 -17.82 5.87 6.24
C GLY A 130 -16.95 5.16 5.20
N GLY A 131 -16.89 5.65 3.96
CA GLY A 131 -16.07 5.05 2.90
C GLY A 131 -14.57 5.18 3.17
N SER A 132 -14.14 6.38 3.55
CA SER A 132 -12.77 6.66 4.02
C SER A 132 -12.38 5.79 5.23
N THR A 133 -13.32 5.56 6.15
CA THR A 133 -13.11 4.69 7.33
C THR A 133 -13.01 3.22 6.93
N ALA A 134 -13.84 2.76 5.98
CA ALA A 134 -13.75 1.40 5.44
C ALA A 134 -12.40 1.14 4.75
N ALA A 135 -11.92 2.10 3.94
CA ALA A 135 -10.59 2.02 3.33
C ALA A 135 -9.46 2.00 4.38
N LEU A 136 -9.59 2.77 5.47
CA LEU A 136 -8.65 2.71 6.60
C LEU A 136 -8.67 1.34 7.29
N ALA A 137 -9.85 0.76 7.53
CA ALA A 137 -9.95 -0.59 8.11
C ALA A 137 -9.20 -1.62 7.25
N GLY A 138 -9.43 -1.62 5.93
CA GLY A 138 -8.71 -2.50 5.02
C GLY A 138 -7.20 -2.25 5.02
N THR A 139 -6.79 -0.98 5.10
CA THR A 139 -5.36 -0.62 5.22
C THR A 139 -4.71 -1.31 6.42
N LEU A 140 -5.38 -1.30 7.57
CA LEU A 140 -4.89 -1.94 8.79
C LEU A 140 -4.86 -3.46 8.66
N GLY A 141 -5.86 -4.07 8.01
CA GLY A 141 -5.89 -5.51 7.75
C GLY A 141 -4.75 -5.99 6.85
N ALA A 142 -4.56 -5.34 5.70
CA ALA A 142 -3.43 -5.59 4.80
C ALA A 142 -2.07 -5.35 5.48
N ALA A 143 -1.94 -4.32 6.33
CA ALA A 143 -0.71 -4.06 7.09
C ALA A 143 -0.37 -5.18 8.09
N LEU A 144 -1.37 -5.72 8.79
CA LEU A 144 -1.18 -6.86 9.70
C LEU A 144 -0.78 -8.12 8.91
N CYS A 145 -1.35 -8.36 7.74
CA CYS A 145 -0.94 -9.45 6.86
C CYS A 145 0.54 -9.33 6.47
N ALA A 146 0.98 -8.14 6.05
CA ALA A 146 2.38 -7.88 5.73
C ALA A 146 3.30 -8.09 6.94
N MET A 147 2.88 -7.66 8.13
CA MET A 147 3.63 -7.87 9.38
C MET A 147 3.82 -9.36 9.68
N VAL A 148 2.76 -10.17 9.61
CA VAL A 148 2.83 -11.61 9.88
C VAL A 148 3.77 -12.30 8.90
N ALA A 149 3.67 -11.99 7.61
CA ALA A 149 4.58 -12.52 6.60
C ALA A 149 6.04 -12.12 6.86
N ASN A 150 6.31 -10.87 7.22
CA ASN A 150 7.65 -10.40 7.58
C ASN A 150 8.22 -11.03 8.86
N LEU A 151 7.37 -11.36 9.85
CA LEU A 151 7.76 -12.11 11.05
C LEU A 151 8.01 -13.61 10.78
N THR A 152 7.53 -14.11 9.63
CA THR A 152 7.68 -15.50 9.21
C THR A 152 8.90 -15.68 8.30
N TYR A 153 9.09 -14.76 7.34
CA TYR A 153 10.24 -14.74 6.46
C TYR A 153 11.57 -14.61 7.23
N GLY A 154 12.57 -15.40 6.87
CA GLY A 154 13.89 -15.41 7.54
C GLY A 154 13.87 -16.07 8.92
N ASN A 155 12.70 -16.48 9.43
CA ASN A 155 12.60 -17.26 10.66
C ASN A 155 12.94 -18.73 10.38
N LYS A 156 13.99 -19.23 11.03
CA LYS A 156 14.50 -20.60 10.84
C LYS A 156 13.50 -21.70 11.19
N LYS A 157 12.39 -21.39 11.88
CA LYS A 157 11.30 -22.33 12.17
C LYS A 157 10.38 -22.59 10.97
N TYR A 158 10.41 -21.73 9.96
CA TYR A 158 9.47 -21.76 8.83
C TYR A 158 10.17 -21.69 7.46
N PRO A 159 11.28 -22.42 7.22
CA PRO A 159 12.09 -22.26 6.00
C PRO A 159 11.30 -22.56 4.72
N ASP A 160 10.39 -23.53 4.78
CA ASP A 160 9.67 -24.04 3.60
C ASP A 160 8.67 -23.02 3.02
N VAL A 161 8.24 -22.03 3.80
CA VAL A 161 7.26 -21.01 3.40
C VAL A 161 7.90 -19.64 3.15
N TRP A 162 9.23 -19.52 3.17
CA TRP A 162 9.88 -18.22 2.99
C TRP A 162 9.52 -17.55 1.66
N GLU A 163 9.57 -18.27 0.54
CA GLU A 163 9.25 -17.65 -0.75
C GLU A 163 7.77 -17.23 -0.84
N GLU A 164 6.87 -18.03 -0.29
CA GLU A 164 5.45 -17.69 -0.21
C GLU A 164 5.21 -16.45 0.66
N MET A 165 5.83 -16.38 1.84
CA MET A 165 5.72 -15.23 2.75
C MET A 165 6.38 -13.97 2.16
N LYS A 166 7.43 -14.11 1.36
CA LYS A 166 8.03 -12.99 0.62
C LYS A 166 7.04 -12.38 -0.35
N ASN A 167 6.40 -13.22 -1.15
CA ASN A 167 5.40 -12.79 -2.14
C ASN A 167 4.18 -12.19 -1.45
N LEU A 168 3.70 -12.83 -0.39
CA LEU A 168 2.61 -12.33 0.46
C LEU A 168 2.93 -10.94 1.00
N ALA A 169 4.10 -10.74 1.59
CA ALA A 169 4.49 -9.45 2.17
C ALA A 169 4.53 -8.35 1.09
N CYS A 170 5.06 -8.64 -0.10
CA CYS A 170 5.09 -7.69 -1.21
C CYS A 170 3.68 -7.32 -1.68
N GLN A 171 2.80 -8.31 -1.87
CA GLN A 171 1.42 -8.08 -2.29
C GLN A 171 0.63 -7.31 -1.22
N ALA A 172 0.77 -7.69 0.05
CA ALA A 172 0.11 -7.00 1.16
C ALA A 172 0.52 -5.52 1.27
N GLN A 173 1.78 -5.16 1.00
CA GLN A 173 2.20 -3.75 0.90
C GLN A 173 1.48 -3.02 -0.23
N GLN A 174 1.35 -3.65 -1.41
CA GLN A 174 0.65 -3.05 -2.57
C GLN A 174 -0.83 -2.80 -2.26
N LEU A 175 -1.52 -3.78 -1.65
CA LEU A 175 -2.92 -3.65 -1.25
C LEU A 175 -3.09 -2.55 -0.20
N LYS A 176 -2.21 -2.52 0.81
CA LYS A 176 -2.18 -1.50 1.86
C LYS A 176 -1.99 -0.09 1.27
N ASP A 177 -1.04 0.10 0.36
CA ASP A 177 -0.80 1.39 -0.28
C ASP A 177 -1.98 1.81 -1.18
N LYS A 178 -2.62 0.86 -1.86
CA LYS A 178 -3.83 1.12 -2.65
C LYS A 178 -5.01 1.52 -1.76
N LEU A 179 -5.21 0.86 -0.62
CA LEU A 179 -6.26 1.21 0.34
C LEU A 179 -6.03 2.58 0.97
N LEU A 180 -4.77 2.96 1.25
CA LEU A 180 -4.43 4.33 1.67
C LEU A 180 -4.80 5.38 0.62
N GLN A 181 -4.60 5.09 -0.67
CA GLN A 181 -5.04 5.99 -1.75
C GLN A 181 -6.57 6.11 -1.80
N LEU A 182 -7.28 5.00 -1.57
CA LEU A 182 -8.74 4.97 -1.58
C LEU A 182 -9.39 5.83 -0.49
N ILE A 183 -8.69 6.09 0.64
CA ILE A 183 -9.15 7.03 1.68
C ILE A 183 -9.38 8.43 1.09
N GLU A 184 -8.41 8.94 0.33
CA GLU A 184 -8.52 10.27 -0.28
C GLU A 184 -9.51 10.25 -1.45
N GLN A 185 -9.47 9.20 -2.28
CA GLN A 185 -10.34 9.06 -3.45
C GLN A 185 -11.83 9.04 -3.06
N ASP A 186 -12.20 8.47 -1.92
CA ASP A 186 -13.57 8.50 -1.39
C ASP A 186 -14.02 9.94 -1.12
N SER A 187 -13.18 10.72 -0.43
CA SER A 187 -13.47 12.12 -0.13
C SER A 187 -13.49 13.00 -1.39
N GLU A 188 -12.58 12.78 -2.33
CA GLU A 188 -12.58 13.46 -3.63
C GLU A 188 -13.82 13.13 -4.46
N ALA A 189 -14.22 11.87 -4.51
CA ALA A 189 -15.40 11.45 -5.25
C ALA A 189 -16.69 12.04 -4.67
N PHE A 190 -16.81 12.06 -3.34
CA PHE A 190 -17.92 12.75 -2.67
C PHE A 190 -17.96 14.25 -3.02
N ASN A 191 -16.80 14.93 -2.98
CA ASN A 191 -16.71 16.34 -3.33
C ASN A 191 -17.11 16.62 -4.78
N LYS A 192 -16.77 15.72 -5.72
CA LYS A 192 -17.22 15.81 -7.12
C LYS A 192 -18.74 15.71 -7.25
N VAL A 193 -19.37 14.78 -6.51
CA VAL A 193 -20.84 14.66 -6.47
C VAL A 193 -21.45 15.97 -5.97
N MET A 194 -20.94 16.52 -4.86
CA MET A 194 -21.42 17.80 -4.33
C MET A 194 -21.22 18.97 -5.28
N ALA A 195 -20.10 19.02 -6.00
CA ALA A 195 -19.86 20.02 -7.03
C ALA A 195 -20.88 19.91 -8.18
N ALA A 196 -21.21 18.69 -8.62
CA ALA A 196 -22.23 18.46 -9.65
C ALA A 196 -23.62 18.95 -9.20
N PHE A 197 -23.99 18.74 -7.93
CA PHE A 197 -25.24 19.27 -7.38
C PHE A 197 -25.31 20.80 -7.35
N ARG A 198 -24.18 21.50 -7.35
CA ARG A 198 -24.09 22.97 -7.36
C ARG A 198 -24.14 23.59 -8.76
N LEU A 199 -24.14 22.79 -9.82
CA LEU A 199 -24.22 23.30 -11.19
C LEU A 199 -25.51 24.12 -11.44
N PRO A 200 -25.47 25.13 -12.33
CA PRO A 200 -26.63 25.90 -12.76
C PRO A 200 -27.77 25.01 -13.28
N GLN A 201 -29.00 25.51 -13.21
CA GLN A 201 -30.21 24.76 -13.59
C GLN A 201 -31.35 25.66 -14.13
N LYS A 202 -31.01 26.83 -14.67
CA LYS A 202 -31.97 27.84 -15.13
C LYS A 202 -32.51 27.53 -16.53
N THR A 203 -31.69 26.97 -17.42
CA THR A 203 -32.11 26.56 -18.76
C THR A 203 -32.32 25.04 -18.85
N LYS A 204 -32.99 24.57 -19.90
CA LYS A 204 -33.15 23.13 -20.15
C LYS A 204 -31.80 22.45 -20.40
N GLU A 205 -30.92 23.12 -21.14
CA GLU A 205 -29.57 22.65 -21.43
C GLU A 205 -28.74 22.54 -20.13
N GLU A 206 -28.86 23.52 -19.23
CA GLU A 206 -28.21 23.48 -17.91
C GLU A 206 -28.74 22.33 -17.04
N GLN A 207 -30.06 22.10 -17.05
CA GLN A 207 -30.69 21.00 -16.31
C GLN A 207 -30.23 19.63 -16.82
N GLU A 208 -30.16 19.44 -18.13
CA GLU A 208 -29.66 18.20 -18.73
C GLU A 208 -28.16 17.98 -18.46
N ALA A 209 -27.34 19.03 -18.57
CA ALA A 209 -25.92 18.95 -18.27
C ALA A 209 -25.68 18.62 -16.78
N LYS A 210 -26.43 19.25 -15.88
CA LYS A 210 -26.40 18.97 -14.45
C LYS A 210 -26.80 17.53 -14.13
N ALA A 211 -27.89 17.04 -14.72
CA ALA A 211 -28.34 15.66 -14.51
C ALA A 211 -27.25 14.64 -14.94
N LYS A 212 -26.65 14.84 -16.11
CA LYS A 212 -25.54 14.00 -16.59
C LYS A 212 -24.32 14.06 -15.68
N ALA A 213 -23.95 15.26 -15.21
CA ALA A 213 -22.82 15.43 -14.31
C ALA A 213 -23.04 14.75 -12.95
N ILE A 214 -24.25 14.86 -12.38
CA ILE A 214 -24.60 14.17 -11.13
C ILE A 214 -24.55 12.66 -11.32
N GLU A 215 -25.13 12.14 -12.41
CA GLU A 215 -25.12 10.70 -12.67
C GLU A 215 -23.70 10.16 -12.83
N GLN A 216 -22.86 10.84 -13.63
CA GLN A 216 -21.47 10.44 -13.84
C GLN A 216 -20.65 10.50 -12.54
N ALA A 217 -20.77 11.59 -11.78
CA ALA A 217 -20.07 11.71 -10.49
C ALA A 217 -20.54 10.65 -9.48
N THR A 218 -21.84 10.32 -9.46
CA THR A 218 -22.38 9.28 -8.56
C THR A 218 -21.90 7.89 -8.96
N LYS A 219 -21.79 7.60 -10.27
CA LYS A 219 -21.17 6.35 -10.76
C LYS A 219 -19.72 6.25 -10.30
N GLU A 220 -18.91 7.29 -10.50
CA GLU A 220 -17.52 7.34 -10.04
C GLU A 220 -17.41 7.16 -8.52
N ALA A 221 -18.26 7.84 -7.74
CA ALA A 221 -18.31 7.69 -6.28
C ALA A 221 -18.79 6.32 -5.80
N THR A 222 -19.50 5.55 -6.64
CA THR A 222 -19.90 4.16 -6.35
C THR A 222 -18.77 3.17 -6.62
N LEU A 223 -17.89 3.48 -7.58
CA LEU A 223 -16.77 2.60 -7.94
C LEU A 223 -15.65 2.61 -6.89
N VAL A 224 -15.44 3.72 -6.18
CA VAL A 224 -14.44 3.81 -5.10
C VAL A 224 -14.69 2.78 -3.98
N PRO A 225 -15.86 2.73 -3.31
CA PRO A 225 -16.11 1.72 -2.29
C PRO A 225 -16.15 0.30 -2.87
N LEU A 226 -16.58 0.11 -4.13
CA LEU A 226 -16.49 -1.20 -4.77
C LEU A 226 -15.03 -1.67 -4.90
N GLU A 227 -14.11 -0.77 -5.24
CA GLU A 227 -12.67 -1.05 -5.27
C GLU A 227 -12.12 -1.35 -3.87
N VAL A 228 -12.57 -0.64 -2.82
CA VAL A 228 -12.24 -0.99 -1.42
C VAL A 228 -12.63 -2.43 -1.11
N MET A 229 -13.85 -2.86 -1.49
CA MET A 229 -14.30 -4.23 -1.27
C MET A 229 -13.41 -5.26 -1.97
N GLU A 230 -13.01 -4.99 -3.21
CA GLU A 230 -12.16 -5.89 -4.00
C GLU A 230 -10.75 -6.03 -3.39
N VAL A 231 -10.13 -4.90 -3.04
CA VAL A 231 -8.77 -4.88 -2.50
C VAL A 231 -8.73 -5.46 -1.08
N SER A 232 -9.75 -5.22 -0.26
CA SER A 232 -9.86 -5.84 1.07
C SER A 232 -10.14 -7.34 0.99
N LEU A 233 -10.93 -7.82 0.02
CA LEU A 233 -11.10 -9.26 -0.18
C LEU A 233 -9.77 -9.93 -0.57
N GLN A 234 -8.98 -9.31 -1.45
CA GLN A 234 -7.63 -9.79 -1.78
C GLN A 234 -6.73 -9.84 -0.55
N ALA A 235 -6.83 -8.87 0.36
CA ALA A 235 -6.08 -8.90 1.62
C ALA A 235 -6.50 -10.07 2.52
N MET A 236 -7.80 -10.42 2.55
CA MET A 236 -8.29 -11.61 3.27
C MET A 236 -7.77 -12.92 2.66
N GLU A 237 -7.64 -13.00 1.32
CA GLU A 237 -7.02 -14.15 0.66
C GLU A 237 -5.56 -14.33 1.09
N LEU A 238 -4.81 -13.22 1.24
CA LEU A 238 -3.46 -13.26 1.83
C LEU A 238 -3.48 -13.64 3.31
N ALA A 239 -4.46 -13.13 4.08
CA ALA A 239 -4.62 -13.48 5.48
C ALA A 239 -4.83 -14.99 5.67
N LYS A 240 -5.53 -15.66 4.75
CA LYS A 240 -5.67 -17.12 4.75
C LYS A 240 -4.34 -17.84 4.60
N ILE A 241 -3.51 -17.44 3.63
CA ILE A 241 -2.16 -18.01 3.45
C ILE A 241 -1.31 -17.81 4.72
N ALA A 242 -1.36 -16.61 5.30
CA ALA A 242 -0.69 -16.31 6.57
C ALA A 242 -1.24 -17.14 7.74
N ALA A 243 -2.55 -17.39 7.79
CA ALA A 243 -3.17 -18.23 8.81
C ALA A 243 -2.70 -19.68 8.71
N GLU A 244 -2.50 -20.20 7.49
CA GLU A 244 -2.11 -21.59 7.21
C GLU A 244 -0.62 -21.83 7.49
N GLY A 245 0.26 -21.02 6.89
CA GLY A 245 1.72 -21.23 6.92
C GLY A 245 2.51 -20.25 7.79
N GLY A 246 1.88 -19.17 8.26
CA GLY A 246 2.56 -18.09 8.97
C GLY A 246 3.00 -18.42 10.40
N ASN A 247 3.78 -17.49 10.96
CA ASN A 247 4.28 -17.56 12.32
C ASN A 247 3.12 -17.65 13.33
N VAL A 248 3.03 -18.79 14.04
CA VAL A 248 1.97 -19.06 15.01
C VAL A 248 1.94 -18.06 16.16
N ASN A 249 3.04 -17.35 16.44
CA ASN A 249 3.10 -16.27 17.44
C ASN A 249 2.39 -15.00 17.02
N ALA A 250 2.14 -14.82 15.73
CA ALA A 250 1.39 -13.70 15.19
C ALA A 250 -0.01 -14.13 14.70
N ILE A 251 -0.51 -15.30 15.12
CA ILE A 251 -1.81 -15.81 14.64
C ILE A 251 -2.99 -14.94 15.07
N SER A 252 -2.89 -14.27 16.22
CA SER A 252 -3.89 -13.28 16.65
C SER A 252 -3.92 -12.07 15.72
N ASP A 253 -2.76 -11.65 15.19
CA ASP A 253 -2.65 -10.54 14.26
C ASP A 253 -3.32 -10.86 12.92
N VAL A 254 -3.24 -12.12 12.47
CA VAL A 254 -3.99 -12.60 11.30
C VAL A 254 -5.50 -12.51 11.54
N GLY A 255 -5.98 -12.92 12.72
CA GLY A 255 -7.39 -12.84 13.08
C GLY A 255 -7.91 -11.41 13.12
N VAL A 256 -7.17 -10.50 13.78
CA VAL A 256 -7.53 -9.07 13.84
C VAL A 256 -7.51 -8.47 12.44
N GLY A 257 -6.49 -8.76 11.63
CA GLY A 257 -6.40 -8.27 10.25
C GLY A 257 -7.59 -8.70 9.41
N THR A 258 -7.98 -9.97 9.50
CA THR A 258 -9.15 -10.52 8.83
C THR A 258 -10.44 -9.81 9.22
N PHE A 259 -10.61 -9.45 10.51
CA PHE A 259 -11.79 -8.71 10.95
C PHE A 259 -11.80 -7.27 10.43
N MET A 260 -10.64 -6.62 10.35
CA MET A 260 -10.52 -5.28 9.77
C MET A 260 -10.84 -5.27 8.28
N ASP A 261 -10.30 -6.23 7.52
CA ASP A 261 -10.60 -6.37 6.09
C ASP A 261 -12.07 -6.73 5.84
N TYR A 262 -12.65 -7.61 6.66
CA TYR A 262 -14.08 -7.94 6.57
C TYR A 262 -14.97 -6.72 6.87
N ALA A 263 -14.62 -5.93 7.91
CA ALA A 263 -15.33 -4.69 8.22
C ALA A 263 -15.20 -3.67 7.08
N ALA A 264 -14.06 -3.62 6.38
CA ALA A 264 -13.87 -2.80 5.19
C ALA A 264 -14.82 -3.21 4.06
N VAL A 265 -14.95 -4.51 3.77
CA VAL A 265 -15.88 -5.02 2.75
C VAL A 265 -17.33 -4.68 3.08
N GLU A 266 -17.79 -4.99 4.29
CA GLU A 266 -19.18 -4.71 4.72
C GLU A 266 -19.44 -3.20 4.79
N GLY A 267 -18.50 -2.41 5.32
CA GLY A 267 -18.61 -0.95 5.40
C GLY A 267 -18.71 -0.31 4.02
N ALA A 268 -17.81 -0.67 3.10
CA ALA A 268 -17.84 -0.17 1.73
C ALA A 268 -19.08 -0.64 0.96
N PHE A 269 -19.62 -1.84 1.24
CA PHE A 269 -20.89 -2.28 0.67
C PHE A 269 -22.05 -1.35 1.04
N LEU A 270 -22.09 -0.82 2.26
CA LEU A 270 -23.10 0.17 2.65
C LEU A 270 -22.98 1.45 1.81
N ASN A 271 -21.75 1.91 1.53
CA ASN A 271 -21.48 3.06 0.67
C ASN A 271 -21.89 2.80 -0.80
N VAL A 272 -21.69 1.58 -1.31
CA VAL A 272 -22.24 1.21 -2.63
C VAL A 272 -23.76 1.31 -2.61
N LYS A 273 -24.42 0.68 -1.62
CA LYS A 273 -25.89 0.63 -1.54
C LYS A 273 -26.55 2.00 -1.42
N ILE A 274 -25.94 2.95 -0.70
CA ILE A 274 -26.51 4.29 -0.55
C ILE A 274 -26.38 5.14 -1.82
N ASN A 275 -25.37 4.88 -2.65
CA ASN A 275 -25.16 5.62 -3.89
C ASN A 275 -26.03 5.10 -5.05
N LEU A 276 -26.29 3.79 -5.11
CA LEU A 276 -27.05 3.15 -6.20
C LEU A 276 -28.40 3.80 -6.52
N PRO A 277 -29.26 4.19 -5.55
CA PRO A 277 -30.53 4.87 -5.83
C PRO A 277 -30.39 6.19 -6.60
N GLY A 278 -29.23 6.85 -6.51
CA GLY A 278 -28.93 8.09 -7.22
C GLY A 278 -28.57 7.90 -8.71
N ILE A 279 -28.51 6.67 -9.21
CA ILE A 279 -28.07 6.34 -10.58
C ILE A 279 -29.27 5.90 -11.43
N GLN A 280 -29.38 6.44 -12.64
CA GLN A 280 -30.49 6.11 -13.57
C GLN A 280 -30.19 4.87 -14.42
N ASP A 281 -28.93 4.67 -14.80
CA ASP A 281 -28.48 3.49 -15.54
C ASP A 281 -28.74 2.17 -14.79
N GLU A 282 -29.85 1.51 -15.13
CA GLU A 282 -30.29 0.25 -14.53
C GLU A 282 -29.30 -0.89 -14.72
N LYS A 283 -28.58 -0.92 -15.85
CA LYS A 283 -27.57 -1.95 -16.11
C LYS A 283 -26.39 -1.77 -15.16
N PHE A 284 -25.88 -0.54 -15.05
CA PHE A 284 -24.80 -0.22 -14.11
C PHE A 284 -25.20 -0.59 -12.67
N LYS A 285 -26.43 -0.28 -12.26
CA LYS A 285 -26.92 -0.62 -10.92
C LYS A 285 -26.95 -2.13 -10.67
N ALA A 286 -27.54 -2.89 -11.59
CA ALA A 286 -27.66 -4.33 -11.46
C ALA A 286 -26.28 -5.01 -11.44
N ASP A 287 -25.40 -4.63 -12.37
CA ASP A 287 -24.04 -5.20 -12.48
C ASP A 287 -23.21 -4.89 -11.22
N THR A 288 -23.27 -3.64 -10.74
CA THR A 288 -22.52 -3.19 -9.56
C THR A 288 -23.03 -3.86 -8.28
N LEU A 289 -24.36 -3.93 -8.09
CA LEU A 289 -24.95 -4.58 -6.93
C LEU A 289 -24.61 -6.07 -6.89
N ALA A 290 -24.76 -6.77 -8.02
CA ALA A 290 -24.44 -8.20 -8.10
C ALA A 290 -22.96 -8.47 -7.80
N LYS A 291 -22.06 -7.62 -8.30
CA LYS A 291 -20.62 -7.71 -7.98
C LYS A 291 -20.37 -7.50 -6.49
N ALA A 292 -20.97 -6.46 -5.90
CA ALA A 292 -20.80 -6.13 -4.49
C ALA A 292 -21.34 -7.23 -3.56
N GLU A 293 -22.52 -7.78 -3.85
CA GLU A 293 -23.11 -8.89 -3.08
C GLU A 293 -22.26 -10.16 -3.15
N LYS A 294 -21.67 -10.45 -4.32
CA LYS A 294 -20.73 -11.57 -4.47
C LYS A 294 -19.50 -11.37 -3.59
N LEU A 295 -18.90 -10.17 -3.59
CA LEU A 295 -17.74 -9.86 -2.76
C LEU A 295 -18.04 -10.04 -1.26
N VAL A 296 -19.20 -9.56 -0.80
CA VAL A 296 -19.65 -9.75 0.60
C VAL A 296 -19.79 -11.24 0.94
N ALA A 297 -20.40 -12.03 0.06
CA ALA A 297 -20.56 -13.47 0.28
C ALA A 297 -19.20 -14.19 0.37
N GLN A 298 -18.26 -13.84 -0.51
CA GLN A 298 -16.91 -14.39 -0.50
C GLN A 298 -16.14 -13.99 0.77
N ALA A 299 -16.20 -12.71 1.15
CA ALA A 299 -15.55 -12.19 2.35
C ALA A 299 -16.09 -12.89 3.62
N ARG A 300 -17.42 -13.08 3.70
CA ARG A 300 -18.03 -13.80 4.83
C ARG A 300 -17.52 -15.23 4.95
N GLY A 301 -17.46 -15.97 3.84
CA GLY A 301 -16.94 -17.33 3.80
C GLY A 301 -15.48 -17.40 4.24
N LEU A 302 -14.62 -16.54 3.67
CA LEU A 302 -13.20 -16.48 4.04
C LEU A 302 -13.00 -16.11 5.51
N LYS A 303 -13.75 -15.14 6.03
CA LYS A 303 -13.69 -14.75 7.45
C LYS A 303 -14.01 -15.93 8.36
N GLU A 304 -15.00 -16.77 8.03
CA GLU A 304 -15.36 -17.95 8.84
C GLU A 304 -14.26 -19.02 8.82
N GLU A 305 -13.70 -19.28 7.65
CA GLU A 305 -12.61 -20.24 7.48
C GLU A 305 -11.35 -19.81 8.25
N ILE A 306 -10.92 -18.56 8.06
CA ILE A 306 -9.72 -18.02 8.73
C ILE A 306 -9.94 -17.95 10.25
N GLN A 307 -11.12 -17.50 10.70
CA GLN A 307 -11.44 -17.43 12.12
C GLN A 307 -11.39 -18.81 12.79
N ALA A 308 -11.95 -19.84 12.14
CA ALA A 308 -11.88 -21.21 12.65
C ALA A 308 -10.43 -21.69 12.78
N LEU A 309 -9.60 -21.43 11.77
CA LEU A 309 -8.18 -21.79 11.78
C LEU A 309 -7.39 -21.05 12.87
N VAL A 310 -7.63 -19.74 13.02
CA VAL A 310 -7.00 -18.91 14.05
C VAL A 310 -7.34 -19.44 15.45
N TYR A 311 -8.62 -19.69 15.74
CA TYR A 311 -9.04 -20.21 17.04
C TYR A 311 -8.49 -21.62 17.30
N GLN A 312 -8.46 -22.49 16.30
CA GLN A 312 -7.83 -23.81 16.43
C GLN A 312 -6.35 -23.69 16.81
N LYS A 313 -5.60 -22.82 16.12
CA LYS A 313 -4.16 -22.60 16.37
C LYS A 313 -3.89 -21.94 17.73
N ILE A 314 -4.77 -21.05 18.20
CA ILE A 314 -4.68 -20.47 19.53
C ILE A 314 -4.87 -21.56 20.59
N SER A 315 -5.93 -22.37 20.50
CA SER A 315 -6.20 -23.44 21.46
C SER A 315 -5.09 -24.50 21.52
N ASN A 316 -4.40 -24.75 20.40
CA ASN A 316 -3.28 -25.69 20.35
C ASN A 316 -2.00 -25.17 21.02
N LYS A 317 -1.87 -23.86 21.25
CA LYS A 317 -0.73 -23.29 21.99
C LYS A 317 -0.84 -23.41 23.49
N GLU A 318 -2.06 -23.57 23.99
CA GLU A 318 -2.35 -23.70 25.42
C GLU A 318 -2.12 -25.13 25.94
N LYS A 319 -1.81 -26.08 25.04
CA LYS A 319 -1.48 -27.47 25.32
C LYS A 319 0.01 -27.72 25.19
#